data_AF-A0A7D7ZJX0-F1
#
_entry.id   AF-A0A7D7ZJX0-F1
#
_cell.length_a   1.000
_cell.length_b   1.000
_cell.length_c   1.000
_cell.angle_alpha   90.00
_cell.angle_beta   90.00
_cell.angle_gamma   90.00
#
_symmetry.space_group_name_H-M   'P 1'
#
loop_
_entity.id
_entity.type
_entity.pdbx_description
1 polymer ?
#
loop_
_entity_poly.entity_id
_entity_poly.type
_entity_poly.pdbx_seq_one_letter_code
_entity_poly.pdbx_strand_id
1 'polypeptide(L)'
;MPLYEYECEGCMDRFNKDISSLVENLNKKNASRISKENPGFLYIEVAKEKKEAPMFSLGEKMPARSRSTRRFKYSLEGGKSLYLELKDFKFSELMEPGEPPPKCPLCQGGKVQRVFSTFKAIFDKRDREPGPGDDFGWHKDYKVQKDEERQNWVGQDTLNQYFKR
;
A
#
# COMPACT_ATOMS: atom_id res chain seq x y z
N MET A 1 8.08 11.30 -21.38
CA MET A 1 6.85 10.67 -20.85
C MET A 1 6.55 11.20 -19.44
N PRO A 2 5.43 11.89 -19.19
CA PRO A 2 5.08 12.29 -17.83
C PRO A 2 4.88 11.08 -16.91
N LEU A 3 5.26 11.23 -15.63
CA LEU A 3 4.93 10.27 -14.58
C LEU A 3 3.61 10.68 -13.94
N TYR A 4 2.66 9.75 -13.84
CA TYR A 4 1.39 9.97 -13.16
C TYR A 4 1.21 9.02 -11.99
N GLU A 5 0.49 9.49 -10.98
CA GLU A 5 0.04 8.65 -9.87
C GLU A 5 -1.40 8.21 -10.06
N TYR A 6 -1.64 6.95 -9.73
CA TYR A 6 -2.93 6.31 -9.83
C TYR A 6 -3.30 5.63 -8.54
N GLU A 7 -4.61 5.52 -8.32
CA GLU A 7 -5.22 4.78 -7.22
C GLU A 7 -6.33 3.88 -7.75
N CYS A 8 -6.44 2.66 -7.21
CA CYS A 8 -7.53 1.76 -7.54
C CYS A 8 -8.63 1.79 -6.46
N GLU A 9 -9.79 2.37 -6.79
CA GLU A 9 -10.95 2.46 -5.89
C GLU A 9 -11.43 1.07 -5.46
N GLY A 10 -11.52 0.11 -6.40
CA GLY A 10 -11.99 -1.24 -6.09
C GLY A 10 -11.05 -2.01 -5.14
N CYS A 11 -9.74 -1.78 -5.22
CA CYS A 11 -8.81 -2.32 -4.24
C CYS A 11 -9.00 -1.64 -2.88
N MET A 12 -9.09 -0.32 -2.83
CA MET A 12 -9.33 0.42 -1.59
C MET A 12 -10.60 -0.09 -0.87
N ASP A 13 -11.72 -0.18 -1.57
CA ASP A 13 -12.99 -0.64 -0.99
C ASP A 13 -12.90 -2.07 -0.46
N ARG A 14 -12.22 -2.95 -1.21
CA ARG A 14 -11.99 -4.33 -0.79
C ARG A 14 -11.16 -4.39 0.48
N PHE A 15 -10.08 -3.62 0.55
CA PHE A 15 -9.25 -3.53 1.75
C PHE A 15 -10.07 -3.05 2.96
N ASN A 16 -10.85 -1.98 2.80
CA ASN A 16 -11.71 -1.45 3.86
C ASN A 16 -12.72 -2.50 4.37
N LYS A 17 -13.33 -3.26 3.45
CA LYS A 17 -14.25 -4.35 3.80
C LYS A 17 -13.56 -5.48 4.54
N ASP A 18 -12.39 -5.91 4.06
CA ASP A 18 -11.61 -6.99 4.67
C ASP A 18 -11.07 -6.57 6.05
N ILE A 19 -10.63 -5.33 6.21
CA ILE A 19 -10.25 -4.74 7.50
C ILE A 19 -11.45 -4.76 8.45
N SER A 20 -12.62 -4.31 8.02
CA SER A 20 -13.83 -4.30 8.86
C SER A 20 -14.19 -5.72 9.31
N SER A 21 -14.14 -6.70 8.39
CA SER A 21 -14.36 -8.11 8.71
C SER A 21 -13.31 -8.65 9.69
N LEU A 22 -12.05 -8.23 9.56
CA LEU A 22 -10.98 -8.62 10.47
C LEU A 22 -11.20 -8.05 11.89
N VAL A 23 -11.67 -6.80 11.99
CA VAL A 23 -12.01 -6.13 13.25
C VAL A 23 -13.14 -6.85 13.96
N GLU A 24 -14.24 -7.13 13.26
CA GLU A 24 -15.41 -7.81 13.82
C GLU A 24 -15.08 -9.19 14.39
N ASN A 25 -14.12 -9.88 13.79
CA ASN A 25 -13.73 -11.22 14.21
C ASN A 25 -12.23 -11.48 14.05
N LEU A 26 -11.44 -10.92 14.96
CA LEU A 26 -9.98 -11.01 14.94
C LEU A 26 -9.49 -12.38 15.45
N ASN A 27 -9.53 -13.39 14.57
CA ASN A 27 -9.03 -14.73 14.84
C ASN A 27 -8.32 -15.36 13.62
N LYS A 28 -7.58 -16.45 13.85
CA LYS A 28 -6.78 -17.13 12.82
C LYS A 28 -7.63 -17.62 11.63
N LYS A 29 -8.85 -18.11 11.86
CA LYS A 29 -9.72 -18.64 10.80
C LYS A 29 -10.16 -17.53 9.85
N ASN A 30 -10.64 -16.41 10.39
CA ASN A 30 -11.08 -15.27 9.59
C ASN A 30 -9.90 -14.60 8.86
N ALA A 31 -8.79 -14.38 9.57
CA ALA A 31 -7.58 -13.83 8.95
C ALA A 31 -7.03 -14.74 7.84
N SER A 32 -7.13 -16.07 7.99
CA SER A 32 -6.71 -17.03 6.95
C SER A 32 -7.61 -16.97 5.72
N ARG A 33 -8.92 -16.80 5.90
CA ARG A 33 -9.86 -16.57 4.80
C ARG A 33 -9.51 -15.29 4.05
N ILE A 34 -9.35 -14.17 4.77
CA ILE A 34 -9.02 -12.87 4.18
C ILE A 34 -7.72 -12.93 3.39
N SER A 35 -6.65 -13.49 3.96
CA SER A 35 -5.35 -13.58 3.28
C SER A 35 -5.38 -14.44 2.00
N LYS A 36 -6.24 -15.48 1.96
CA LYS A 36 -6.44 -16.29 0.76
C LYS A 36 -7.26 -15.57 -0.32
N GLU A 37 -8.31 -14.87 0.08
CA GLU A 37 -9.20 -14.18 -0.84
C GLU A 37 -8.55 -12.91 -1.38
N ASN A 38 -7.82 -12.18 -0.54
CA ASN A 38 -7.19 -10.91 -0.86
C ASN A 38 -5.65 -11.02 -0.81
N PRO A 39 -4.97 -11.21 -1.96
CA PRO A 39 -3.50 -11.30 -2.03
C PRO A 39 -2.80 -9.96 -1.72
N GLY A 40 -3.56 -8.90 -1.46
CA GLY A 40 -3.07 -7.63 -0.93
C GLY A 40 -2.72 -7.70 0.56
N PHE A 41 -3.25 -8.67 1.33
CA PHE A 41 -2.84 -8.93 2.71
C PHE A 41 -1.66 -9.90 2.73
N LEU A 42 -0.46 -9.35 2.90
CA LEU A 42 0.78 -10.12 2.85
C LEU A 42 1.14 -10.73 4.19
N TYR A 43 0.83 -10.01 5.27
CA TYR A 43 1.15 -10.46 6.62
C TYR A 43 0.10 -9.97 7.60
N ILE A 44 -0.31 -10.85 8.51
CA ILE A 44 -1.21 -10.53 9.63
C ILE A 44 -0.63 -11.20 10.86
N GLU A 45 -0.34 -10.44 11.90
CA GLU A 45 0.08 -10.98 13.19
C GLU A 45 -0.69 -10.34 14.33
N VAL A 46 -1.15 -11.17 15.27
CA VAL A 46 -1.69 -10.71 16.54
C VAL A 46 -0.81 -11.24 17.65
N ALA A 47 -0.21 -10.34 18.41
CA ALA A 47 0.69 -10.68 19.51
C ALA A 47 0.25 -10.00 20.81
N LYS A 48 0.63 -10.55 21.96
CA LYS A 48 0.57 -9.81 23.23
C LYS A 48 1.89 -9.07 23.42
N GLU A 49 1.85 -7.82 23.86
CA GLU A 49 3.04 -6.95 23.97
C GLU A 49 4.17 -7.53 24.82
N LYS A 50 3.84 -8.42 25.76
CA LYS A 50 4.79 -9.05 26.69
C LYS A 50 5.10 -10.52 26.39
N LYS A 51 4.63 -11.08 25.27
CA LYS A 51 4.88 -12.47 24.88
C LYS A 51 5.79 -12.53 23.67
N GLU A 52 6.74 -13.47 23.69
CA GLU A 52 7.65 -13.72 22.57
C GLU A 52 6.93 -14.37 21.37
N ALA A 53 5.93 -15.23 21.63
CA ALA A 53 5.19 -15.91 20.57
C ALA A 53 3.87 -15.17 20.22
N PRO A 54 3.57 -14.95 18.92
CA PRO A 54 2.30 -14.38 18.51
C PRO A 54 1.15 -15.36 18.80
N MET A 55 -0.05 -14.81 19.06
CA MET A 55 -1.28 -15.61 19.17
C MET A 55 -1.57 -16.33 17.85
N PHE A 56 -1.37 -15.62 16.74
CA PHE A 56 -1.24 -16.20 15.42
C PHE A 56 -0.51 -15.23 14.50
N SER A 57 0.14 -15.78 13.50
CA SER A 57 0.66 -15.06 12.34
C SER A 57 0.28 -15.80 11.06
N LEU A 58 0.10 -15.05 9.98
CA LEU A 58 -0.22 -15.54 8.64
C LEU A 58 0.60 -14.76 7.63
N GLY A 59 1.10 -15.46 6.62
CA GLY A 59 1.99 -14.89 5.61
C GLY A 59 3.44 -14.78 6.08
N GLU A 60 4.29 -14.26 5.21
CA GLU A 60 5.70 -14.04 5.48
C GLU A 60 5.97 -12.55 5.69
N LYS A 61 6.67 -12.23 6.77
CA LYS A 61 7.00 -10.85 7.11
C LYS A 61 7.98 -10.32 6.06
N MET A 62 7.57 -9.31 5.31
CA MET A 62 8.42 -8.73 4.28
C MET A 62 9.62 -8.00 4.89
N PRO A 63 10.77 -7.94 4.20
CA PRO A 63 11.89 -7.11 4.62
C PRO A 63 11.43 -5.66 4.80
N ALA A 64 11.99 -4.96 5.79
CA ALA A 64 11.59 -3.58 6.14
C ALA A 64 11.70 -2.56 4.99
N ARG A 65 12.35 -2.91 3.87
CA ARG A 65 12.53 -2.07 2.68
C ARG A 65 11.71 -2.53 1.46
N SER A 66 10.70 -3.37 1.66
CA SER A 66 9.86 -3.83 0.55
C SER A 66 9.02 -2.66 0.01
N ARG A 67 9.39 -2.20 -1.20
CA ARG A 67 8.94 -0.95 -1.83
C ARG A 67 7.43 -0.90 -2.14
N SER A 68 6.78 -2.05 -2.30
CA SER A 68 5.36 -2.14 -2.65
C SER A 68 4.46 -2.49 -1.46
N THR A 69 4.99 -2.48 -0.24
CA THR A 69 4.31 -3.00 0.94
C THR A 69 4.38 -2.01 2.09
N ARG A 70 3.28 -1.81 2.78
CA ARG A 70 3.19 -0.96 3.96
C ARG A 70 2.93 -1.82 5.18
N ARG A 71 3.73 -1.60 6.22
CA ARG A 71 3.54 -2.23 7.52
C ARG A 71 2.82 -1.27 8.45
N PHE A 72 1.76 -1.76 9.07
CA PHE A 72 1.02 -1.08 10.11
C PHE A 72 1.17 -1.85 11.41
N LYS A 73 1.33 -1.10 12.50
CA LYS A 73 1.23 -1.60 13.86
C LYS A 73 0.10 -0.84 14.53
N TYR A 74 -0.76 -1.57 15.22
CA TYR A 74 -1.82 -1.01 16.01
C TYR A 74 -1.89 -1.68 17.37
N SER A 75 -2.20 -0.90 18.40
CA SER A 75 -2.52 -1.39 19.74
C SER A 75 -4.00 -1.74 19.83
N LEU A 76 -4.25 -2.91 20.42
CA LEU A 76 -5.57 -3.47 20.69
C LEU A 76 -5.82 -3.52 22.20
N GLU A 77 -7.08 -3.64 22.59
CA GLU A 77 -7.43 -3.84 23.99
C GLU A 77 -6.81 -5.12 24.58
N GLY A 78 -6.52 -5.08 25.88
CA GLY A 78 -5.92 -6.21 26.61
C GLY A 78 -4.42 -6.40 26.34
N GLY A 79 -3.70 -5.34 25.98
CA GLY A 79 -2.23 -5.36 25.79
C GLY A 79 -1.80 -6.20 24.60
N LYS A 80 -2.58 -6.16 23.53
CA LYS A 80 -2.31 -6.87 22.27
C LYS A 80 -1.89 -5.87 21.20
N SER A 81 -1.17 -6.35 20.20
CA SER A 81 -0.86 -5.58 19.00
C SER A 81 -1.28 -6.36 17.76
N LEU A 82 -1.81 -5.64 16.77
CA LEU A 82 -2.05 -6.10 15.42
C LEU A 82 -0.95 -5.55 14.51
N TYR A 83 -0.27 -6.44 13.79
CA TYR A 83 0.60 -6.08 12.68
C TYR A 83 -0.06 -6.50 11.37
N LEU A 84 -0.12 -5.55 10.43
CA LEU A 84 -0.60 -5.79 9.08
C LEU A 84 0.47 -5.40 8.08
N GLU A 85 0.74 -6.24 7.08
CA GLU A 85 1.46 -5.84 5.88
C GLU A 85 0.56 -5.95 4.67
N LEU A 86 0.48 -4.85 3.95
CA LEU A 86 -0.50 -4.63 2.92
C LEU A 86 0.21 -4.16 1.65
N LYS A 87 -0.15 -4.71 0.50
CA LYS A 87 0.30 -4.17 -0.78
C LYS A 87 -0.32 -2.79 -1.02
N ASP A 88 0.47 -1.88 -1.58
CA ASP A 88 -0.01 -0.56 -1.97
C ASP A 88 -0.93 -0.66 -3.20
N PHE A 89 -2.11 -0.06 -3.10
CA PHE A 89 -3.07 0.04 -4.21
C PHE A 89 -2.95 1.37 -4.97
N LYS A 90 -2.08 2.28 -4.49
CA LYS A 90 -1.55 3.38 -5.28
C LYS A 90 -0.30 2.94 -6.01
N PHE A 91 -0.14 3.41 -7.23
CA PHE A 91 1.03 3.11 -8.05
C PHE A 91 1.32 4.26 -9.01
N SER A 92 2.56 4.35 -9.49
CA SER A 92 2.94 5.34 -10.49
C SER A 92 3.05 4.68 -11.86
N GLU A 93 2.74 5.39 -12.93
CA GLU A 93 3.00 4.93 -14.28
C GLU A 93 3.56 6.03 -15.18
N LEU A 94 4.56 5.67 -16.00
CA LEU A 94 5.06 6.52 -17.06
C LEU A 94 4.13 6.35 -18.25
N MET A 95 3.53 7.44 -18.70
CA MET A 95 2.51 7.39 -19.76
C MET A 95 2.91 8.27 -20.94
N GLU A 96 2.64 7.79 -22.14
CA GLU A 96 2.69 8.58 -23.36
C GLU A 96 1.36 9.33 -23.60
N PRO A 97 1.38 10.47 -24.32
CA PRO A 97 0.16 11.17 -24.70
C PRO A 97 -0.79 10.27 -25.49
N GLY A 98 -2.03 10.12 -25.03
CA GLY A 98 -3.07 9.33 -25.71
C GLY A 98 -3.16 7.87 -25.29
N GLU A 99 -2.27 7.39 -24.40
CA GLU A 99 -2.40 6.05 -23.85
C GLU A 99 -3.63 5.90 -22.94
N PRO A 100 -4.29 4.73 -22.94
CA PRO A 100 -5.38 4.44 -22.02
C PRO A 100 -4.87 4.36 -20.57
N PRO A 101 -5.72 4.58 -19.56
CA PRO A 101 -5.33 4.43 -18.16
C PRO A 101 -4.74 3.04 -17.87
N PRO A 102 -3.69 2.95 -17.02
CA PRO A 102 -3.05 1.67 -16.71
C PRO A 102 -3.98 0.78 -15.89
N LYS A 103 -3.78 -0.54 -16.00
CA LYS A 103 -4.46 -1.52 -15.14
C LYS A 103 -3.86 -1.49 -13.74
N CYS A 104 -4.70 -1.70 -12.72
CA CYS A 104 -4.23 -1.83 -11.36
C CYS A 104 -3.26 -3.03 -11.23
N PRO A 105 -2.05 -2.86 -10.65
CA PRO A 105 -1.09 -3.96 -10.50
C PRO A 105 -1.54 -5.02 -9.49
N LEU A 106 -2.53 -4.72 -8.64
CA LEU A 106 -3.03 -5.67 -7.63
C LEU A 106 -4.13 -6.58 -8.15
N CYS A 107 -5.16 -6.00 -8.77
CA CYS A 107 -6.34 -6.75 -9.21
C CYS A 107 -6.44 -6.88 -10.74
N GLN A 108 -5.52 -6.28 -11.50
CA GLN A 108 -5.50 -6.23 -12.97
C GLN A 108 -6.78 -5.66 -13.61
N GLY A 109 -7.66 -5.09 -12.80
CA GLY A 109 -8.94 -4.50 -13.18
C GLY A 109 -9.30 -3.37 -12.23
N GLY A 110 -10.60 -3.18 -12.01
CA GLY A 110 -11.12 -2.12 -11.14
C GLY A 110 -11.01 -0.72 -11.76
N LYS A 111 -11.73 0.22 -11.15
CA LYS A 111 -11.69 1.62 -11.57
C LYS A 111 -10.41 2.27 -11.03
N VAL A 112 -9.52 2.62 -11.95
CA VAL A 112 -8.28 3.33 -11.66
C VAL A 112 -8.51 4.81 -11.93
N GLN A 113 -8.20 5.64 -10.95
CA GLN A 113 -8.28 7.09 -11.07
C GLN A 113 -6.90 7.72 -10.94
N ARG A 114 -6.66 8.77 -11.74
CA ARG A 114 -5.48 9.61 -11.57
C ARG A 114 -5.67 10.47 -10.33
N VAL A 115 -4.69 10.45 -9.44
CA VAL A 115 -4.69 11.29 -8.23
C VAL A 115 -3.69 12.42 -8.37
N PHE A 116 -3.96 13.54 -7.70
CA PHE A 116 -2.97 14.59 -7.60
C PHE A 116 -1.76 14.06 -6.84
N SER A 117 -0.61 14.16 -7.50
CA SER A 117 0.68 13.86 -6.90
C SER A 117 0.86 14.72 -5.65
N THR A 118 1.01 14.07 -4.50
CA THR A 118 1.30 14.77 -3.22
C THR A 118 2.80 14.97 -3.01
N PHE A 119 3.61 14.73 -4.04
CA PHE A 119 5.06 14.77 -3.92
C PHE A 119 5.57 16.20 -3.66
N LYS A 120 6.35 16.36 -2.59
CA LYS A 120 7.31 17.46 -2.49
C LYS A 120 8.40 17.17 -3.52
N ALA A 121 8.66 18.10 -4.43
CA ALA A 121 9.83 18.01 -5.30
C ALA A 121 11.09 18.03 -4.42
N ILE A 122 11.67 16.87 -4.12
CA ILE A 122 13.01 16.80 -3.54
C ILE A 122 13.98 16.88 -4.72
N PHE A 123 14.48 18.09 -4.93
CA PHE A 123 15.47 18.41 -5.95
C PHE A 123 16.82 17.87 -5.51
N ASP A 124 17.30 16.82 -6.18
CA ASP A 124 18.73 16.54 -6.19
C ASP A 124 19.23 16.65 -7.65
N LYS A 125 20.03 17.70 -7.87
CA LYS A 125 20.73 18.10 -9.11
C LYS A 125 19.93 18.64 -10.30
N ARG A 126 18.60 18.52 -10.37
CA ARG A 126 17.80 19.08 -11.49
C ARG A 126 16.52 19.75 -10.99
N ASP A 127 16.29 21.00 -11.36
CA ASP A 127 15.19 21.85 -10.86
C ASP A 127 13.79 21.54 -11.46
N ARG A 128 13.63 20.39 -12.15
CA ARG A 128 12.36 20.03 -12.79
C ARG A 128 12.16 18.53 -12.96
N GLU A 129 10.90 18.14 -13.11
CA GLU A 129 10.49 16.79 -13.55
C GLU A 129 10.93 16.54 -15.00
N PRO A 130 11.21 15.28 -15.39
CA PRO A 130 11.54 14.95 -16.76
C PRO A 130 10.32 15.20 -17.66
N GLY A 131 10.53 15.96 -18.72
CA GLY A 131 9.52 16.40 -19.67
C GLY A 131 9.59 15.63 -20.99
N PRO A 132 8.69 15.94 -21.95
CA PRO A 132 8.78 15.37 -23.30
C PRO A 132 10.13 15.69 -23.96
N GLY A 133 10.82 14.68 -24.49
CA GLY A 133 12.12 14.81 -25.17
C GLY A 133 13.35 14.58 -24.29
N ASP A 134 13.17 14.40 -22.98
CA ASP A 134 14.26 14.04 -22.06
C ASP A 134 14.64 12.55 -22.17
N ASP A 135 15.84 12.21 -21.68
CA ASP A 135 16.36 10.84 -21.72
C ASP A 135 15.45 9.84 -20.96
N PHE A 136 15.25 8.67 -21.57
CA PHE A 136 14.42 7.61 -21.02
C PHE A 136 14.99 7.03 -19.72
N GLY A 137 16.32 7.01 -19.57
CA GLY A 137 16.97 6.65 -18.30
C GLY A 137 16.53 7.57 -17.16
N TRP A 138 16.47 8.88 -17.42
CA TRP A 138 16.02 9.84 -16.42
C TRP A 138 14.56 9.64 -16.01
N HIS A 139 13.67 9.34 -16.95
CA HIS A 139 12.28 9.01 -16.63
C HIS A 139 12.15 7.80 -15.69
N LYS A 140 12.96 6.76 -15.91
CA LYS A 140 12.98 5.56 -15.06
C LYS A 140 13.55 5.85 -13.68
N ASP A 141 14.67 6.54 -13.60
CA ASP A 141 15.31 6.89 -12.33
C ASP A 141 14.38 7.78 -11.49
N TYR A 142 13.71 8.74 -12.12
CA TYR A 142 12.70 9.58 -11.49
C TYR A 142 11.51 8.76 -10.98
N LYS A 143 11.00 7.79 -11.75
CA LYS A 143 9.95 6.86 -11.29
C LYS A 143 10.39 6.07 -10.05
N VAL A 144 11.60 5.49 -10.07
CA VAL A 144 12.13 4.71 -8.95
C VAL A 144 12.23 5.57 -7.69
N GLN A 145 12.78 6.78 -7.79
CA GLN A 145 12.84 7.72 -6.68
C GLN A 145 11.45 8.05 -6.14
N LYS A 146 10.47 8.28 -7.02
CA LYS A 146 9.09 8.61 -6.62
C LYS A 146 8.36 7.47 -5.94
N ASP A 147 8.56 6.24 -6.41
CA ASP A 147 8.01 5.08 -5.72
C ASP A 147 8.63 4.89 -4.32
N GLU A 148 9.89 5.31 -4.11
CA GLU A 148 10.53 5.31 -2.79
C GLU A 148 10.04 6.44 -1.86
N GLU A 149 9.66 7.60 -2.40
CA GLU A 149 9.22 8.79 -1.64
C GLU A 149 7.75 8.76 -1.17
N ARG A 150 6.92 7.81 -1.63
CA ARG A 150 5.49 7.75 -1.27
C ARG A 150 5.32 7.77 0.26
N GLN A 151 4.68 8.82 0.81
CA GLN A 151 4.48 8.96 2.26
C GLN A 151 3.03 8.83 2.75
N ASN A 152 2.01 8.77 1.88
CA ASN A 152 0.62 8.74 2.33
C ASN A 152 -0.18 7.59 1.69
N TRP A 153 -0.51 6.59 2.51
CA TRP A 153 -1.39 5.50 2.14
C TRP A 153 -2.85 5.88 2.41
N VAL A 154 -3.71 5.69 1.42
CA VAL A 154 -5.16 5.82 1.59
C VAL A 154 -5.68 4.52 2.23
N GLY A 155 -6.66 4.61 3.11
CA GLY A 155 -7.08 3.47 3.96
C GLY A 155 -6.37 3.40 5.32
N GLN A 156 -5.31 4.18 5.53
CA GLN A 156 -4.75 4.40 6.87
C GLN A 156 -5.79 5.01 7.81
N ASP A 157 -6.61 5.94 7.32
CA ASP A 157 -7.68 6.56 8.09
C ASP A 157 -8.74 5.55 8.53
N THR A 158 -9.15 4.64 7.64
CA THR A 158 -10.06 3.54 7.99
C THR A 158 -9.48 2.68 9.10
N LEU A 159 -8.19 2.31 9.03
CA LEU A 159 -7.57 1.55 10.09
C LEU A 159 -7.41 2.33 11.40
N ASN A 160 -7.11 3.63 11.31
CA ASN A 160 -7.01 4.51 12.48
C ASN A 160 -8.36 4.70 13.18
N GLN A 161 -9.49 4.56 12.47
CA GLN A 161 -10.83 4.57 13.08
C GLN A 161 -11.03 3.37 14.01
N TYR A 162 -10.52 2.20 13.63
CA TYR A 162 -10.72 0.95 14.38
C TYR A 162 -9.63 0.68 15.42
N PHE A 163 -8.40 1.12 15.17
CA PHE A 163 -7.27 0.76 16.00
C PHE A 163 -6.40 1.97 16.37
N LYS A 164 -6.00 2.04 17.64
CA LYS A 164 -5.08 3.06 18.14
C LYS A 164 -3.66 2.74 17.68
N ARG A 165 -2.91 3.74 17.22
CA ARG A 165 -1.49 3.60 16.87
C ARG A 165 -0.59 3.54 18.10
#